data_AF-A0A2E6CML6-F1
#
_entry.id   AF-A0A2E6CML6-F1
#
_cell.length_a   1.000
_cell.length_b   1.000
_cell.length_c   1.000
_cell.angle_alpha   90.00
_cell.angle_beta   90.00
_cell.angle_gamma   90.00
#
_symmetry.space_group_name_H-M   'P 1'
#
loop_
_entity.id
_entity.type
_entity.pdbx_description
1 polymer ?
#
loop_
_entity_poly.entity_id
_entity_poly.type
_entity_poly.pdbx_seq_one_letter_code
_entity_poly.pdbx_strand_id
1 'polypeptide(L)'
;MKPKIQPVLISPCPYPTNICLTRACHENLRSRFQVEKAERRYCAEIMKGMDPKVIYIAGPLFDEGERWWIEKIEATVAQAGFKTFLPHRDNPEKTPDTVQEIFENNRDAILSADLIVANLNGITTDDGTAWELGYAAALQKPSIGIFTDWRARFEGEEIVNLMISRSLDRIVRSLDELVAALIEWNIGKE
;
A
#
# COMPACT_ATOMS: atom_id res chain seq x y z
N MET A 1 19.73 38.92 17.93
CA MET A 1 18.86 39.30 16.79
C MET A 1 18.85 38.14 15.81
N LYS A 2 17.71 37.50 15.55
CA LYS A 2 17.58 36.44 14.53
C LYS A 2 17.13 37.09 13.20
N PRO A 3 17.66 36.71 12.04
CA PRO A 3 17.22 37.30 10.78
C PRO A 3 15.85 36.72 10.38
N LYS A 4 14.93 37.61 9.97
CA LYS A 4 13.63 37.25 9.40
C LYS A 4 13.85 36.77 7.96
N ILE A 5 13.43 35.54 7.67
CA ILE A 5 13.33 35.03 6.30
C ILE A 5 11.95 35.38 5.78
N GLN A 6 11.86 36.12 4.67
CA GLN A 6 10.59 36.36 3.97
C GLN A 6 10.31 35.19 3.01
N PRO A 7 9.07 34.70 2.93
CA PRO A 7 8.72 33.64 1.99
C PRO A 7 8.67 34.19 0.56
N VAL A 8 9.40 33.55 -0.35
CA VAL A 8 9.31 33.79 -1.80
C VAL A 8 8.01 33.15 -2.29
N LEU A 9 7.08 33.96 -2.78
CA LEU A 9 5.89 33.46 -3.49
C LEU A 9 6.33 32.76 -4.77
N ILE A 10 6.08 31.46 -4.88
CA ILE A 10 6.25 30.71 -6.12
C ILE A 10 4.90 30.77 -6.86
N SER A 11 4.86 31.38 -8.06
CA SER A 11 3.66 31.32 -8.90
C SER A 11 3.53 29.92 -9.53
N PRO A 12 2.32 29.36 -9.68
CA PRO A 12 2.14 28.07 -10.34
C PRO A 12 2.50 28.16 -11.83
N CYS A 13 3.24 27.17 -12.33
CA CYS A 13 3.64 27.05 -13.74
C CYS A 13 2.44 26.62 -14.61
N PRO A 14 2.21 27.25 -15.80
CA PRO A 14 0.91 27.19 -16.46
C PRO A 14 0.71 26.14 -17.57
N TYR A 15 1.46 25.03 -17.72
CA TYR A 15 1.12 24.01 -18.74
C TYR A 15 1.49 22.54 -18.39
N PRO A 16 0.67 21.55 -18.84
CA PRO A 16 0.76 20.14 -18.48
C PRO A 16 1.70 19.31 -19.39
N THR A 17 2.22 18.22 -18.83
CA THR A 17 2.86 17.03 -19.44
C THR A 17 3.16 17.05 -20.96
N ASN A 18 4.40 17.34 -21.35
CA ASN A 18 5.29 16.42 -22.10
C ASN A 18 6.65 17.07 -22.39
N ILE A 19 7.67 16.21 -22.36
CA ILE A 19 9.12 16.40 -22.49
C ILE A 19 9.56 17.63 -23.35
N CYS A 20 10.19 18.61 -22.69
CA CYS A 20 10.97 19.67 -23.34
C CYS A 20 12.47 19.45 -23.05
N LEU A 21 13.19 18.88 -24.01
CA LEU A 21 14.65 18.67 -23.97
C LEU A 21 15.37 19.88 -24.60
N THR A 22 15.39 21.01 -23.90
CA THR A 22 16.34 22.10 -24.19
C THR A 22 17.47 22.09 -23.17
N ARG A 23 18.65 22.65 -23.50
CA ARG A 23 19.84 22.71 -22.62
C ARG A 23 19.57 23.29 -21.22
N ALA A 24 18.51 24.07 -21.03
CA ALA A 24 18.05 24.57 -19.74
C ALA A 24 17.48 23.47 -18.80
N CYS A 25 17.12 22.30 -19.32
CA CYS A 25 16.61 21.17 -18.55
C CYS A 25 17.75 20.36 -17.88
N HIS A 26 18.97 20.41 -18.42
CA HIS A 26 20.14 19.73 -17.85
C HIS A 26 20.70 20.43 -16.61
N GLU A 27 20.65 21.76 -16.55
CA GLU A 27 21.07 22.52 -15.36
C GLU A 27 20.09 22.37 -14.18
N ASN A 28 18.85 21.96 -14.47
CA ASN A 28 17.80 21.72 -13.46
C ASN A 28 17.71 20.26 -12.98
N LEU A 29 18.52 19.34 -13.47
CA LEU A 29 18.56 17.97 -12.96
C LEU A 29 19.18 17.94 -11.56
N ARG A 30 20.27 18.67 -11.32
CA ARG A 30 20.87 18.77 -9.99
C ARG A 30 19.92 19.42 -8.98
N SER A 31 19.23 20.49 -9.35
CA SER A 31 18.24 21.12 -8.46
C SER A 31 17.06 20.19 -8.20
N ARG A 32 16.52 19.48 -9.21
CA ARG A 32 15.46 18.46 -9.02
C ARG A 32 15.91 17.30 -8.14
N PHE A 33 17.11 16.76 -8.34
CA PHE A 33 17.67 15.73 -7.47
C PHE A 33 17.88 16.23 -6.03
N GLN A 34 18.29 17.49 -5.85
CA GLN A 34 18.43 18.09 -4.53
C GLN A 34 17.08 18.36 -3.89
N VAL A 35 16.05 18.74 -4.66
CA VAL A 35 14.66 18.92 -4.20
C VAL A 35 14.06 17.57 -3.82
N GLU A 36 14.11 16.55 -4.66
CA GLU A 36 13.64 15.19 -4.34
C GLU A 36 14.36 14.63 -3.11
N LYS A 37 15.67 14.86 -2.98
CA LYS A 37 16.46 14.41 -1.83
C LYS A 37 16.11 15.21 -0.56
N ALA A 38 15.83 16.50 -0.68
CA ALA A 38 15.43 17.36 0.44
C ALA A 38 13.99 17.06 0.88
N GLU A 39 13.07 16.81 -0.05
CA GLU A 39 11.70 16.35 0.22
C GLU A 39 11.71 14.98 0.89
N ARG A 40 12.46 14.02 0.35
CA ARG A 40 12.66 12.71 1.01
C ARG A 40 13.22 12.86 2.42
N ARG A 41 14.16 13.78 2.63
CA ARG A 41 14.74 14.05 3.95
C ARG A 41 13.73 14.75 4.88
N TYR A 42 12.96 15.69 4.38
CA TYR A 42 11.93 16.40 5.15
C TYR A 42 10.79 15.46 5.54
N CYS A 43 10.28 14.66 4.60
CA CYS A 43 9.32 13.59 4.89
C CYS A 43 9.91 12.58 5.90
N ALA A 44 11.19 12.20 5.76
CA ALA A 44 11.85 11.33 6.75
C ALA A 44 12.00 11.98 8.13
N GLU A 45 12.18 13.31 8.21
CA GLU A 45 12.26 14.06 9.47
C GLU A 45 10.87 14.26 10.11
N ILE A 46 9.82 14.48 9.31
CA ILE A 46 8.41 14.52 9.77
C ILE A 46 7.98 13.13 10.28
N MET A 47 8.31 12.06 9.55
CA MET A 47 8.01 10.67 9.94
C MET A 47 8.78 10.21 11.18
N LYS A 48 9.80 10.95 11.62
CA LYS A 48 10.65 10.59 12.77
C LYS A 48 9.95 10.71 14.13
N GLY A 49 8.71 11.24 14.17
CA GLY A 49 7.90 11.45 15.38
C GLY A 49 6.50 10.82 15.36
N MET A 50 6.11 10.12 14.29
CA MET A 50 4.88 9.35 14.22
C MET A 50 5.21 7.86 14.32
N ASP A 51 4.38 7.10 15.03
CA ASP A 51 4.45 5.65 14.91
C ASP A 51 4.19 5.28 13.45
N PRO A 52 5.09 4.51 12.81
CA PRO A 52 4.93 4.16 11.41
C PRO A 52 3.71 3.29 11.24
N LYS A 53 2.82 3.71 10.33
CA LYS A 53 1.55 3.04 10.06
C LYS A 53 1.80 1.56 9.69
N VAL A 54 0.97 0.69 10.24
CA VAL A 54 1.06 -0.77 10.06
C VAL A 54 0.01 -1.21 9.03
N ILE A 55 0.46 -1.95 8.03
CA ILE A 55 -0.38 -2.49 6.96
C ILE A 55 -0.45 -4.00 7.10
N TYR A 56 -1.66 -4.54 7.21
CA TYR A 56 -1.87 -6.00 7.19
C TYR A 56 -1.93 -6.49 5.75
N ILE A 57 -1.12 -7.49 5.41
CA ILE A 57 -1.05 -8.08 4.08
C ILE A 57 -1.82 -9.40 4.07
N ALA A 58 -3.00 -9.38 3.45
CA ALA A 58 -3.89 -10.53 3.29
C ALA A 58 -3.66 -11.22 1.94
N GLY A 59 -3.81 -12.53 1.88
CA GLY A 59 -3.69 -13.27 0.62
C GLY A 59 -3.33 -14.75 0.78
N PRO A 60 -3.52 -15.56 -0.28
CA PRO A 60 -3.11 -16.95 -0.29
C PRO A 60 -1.58 -17.10 -0.18
N LEU A 61 -1.14 -18.21 0.43
CA LEU A 61 0.28 -18.47 0.74
C LEU A 61 0.63 -19.98 0.73
N PHE A 62 -0.20 -20.81 0.08
CA PHE A 62 -0.17 -22.26 0.19
C PHE A 62 0.85 -22.90 -0.74
N ASP A 63 1.08 -22.32 -1.92
CA ASP A 63 2.12 -22.74 -2.85
C ASP A 63 3.25 -21.71 -2.99
N GLU A 64 4.33 -22.12 -3.68
CA GLU A 64 5.51 -21.28 -3.88
C GLU A 64 5.22 -20.01 -4.68
N GLY A 65 4.31 -20.06 -5.64
CA GLY A 65 3.93 -18.93 -6.48
C GLY A 65 3.09 -17.92 -5.70
N GLU A 66 2.12 -18.40 -4.94
CA GLU A 66 1.32 -17.59 -4.01
C GLU A 66 2.20 -16.91 -2.97
N ARG A 67 3.10 -17.67 -2.33
CA ARG A 67 4.05 -17.15 -1.34
C ARG A 67 4.98 -16.11 -1.94
N TRP A 68 5.55 -16.39 -3.12
CA TRP A 68 6.40 -15.44 -3.82
C TRP A 68 5.64 -14.14 -4.09
N TRP A 69 4.38 -14.22 -4.52
CA TRP A 69 3.60 -13.04 -4.88
C TRP A 69 3.20 -12.20 -3.67
N ILE A 70 2.72 -12.82 -2.58
CA ILE A 70 2.35 -12.07 -1.37
C ILE A 70 3.58 -11.43 -0.70
N GLU A 71 4.75 -12.08 -0.74
CA GLU A 71 6.01 -11.49 -0.28
C GLU A 71 6.49 -10.35 -1.18
N LYS A 72 6.19 -10.39 -2.48
CA LYS A 72 6.44 -9.24 -3.38
C LYS A 72 5.57 -8.05 -3.02
N ILE A 73 4.28 -8.27 -2.75
CA ILE A 73 3.36 -7.22 -2.30
C ILE A 73 3.86 -6.62 -0.98
N GLU A 74 4.18 -7.48 0.00
CA GLU A 74 4.72 -7.04 1.29
C GLU A 74 5.98 -6.19 1.12
N ALA A 75 6.94 -6.66 0.32
CA ALA A 75 8.18 -5.94 0.09
C ALA A 75 7.95 -4.58 -0.60
N THR A 76 6.99 -4.49 -1.53
CA THR A 76 6.58 -3.23 -2.15
C THR A 76 6.01 -2.27 -1.11
N VAL A 77 5.15 -2.75 -0.21
CA VAL A 77 4.56 -1.95 0.87
C VAL A 77 5.64 -1.46 1.85
N ALA A 78 6.55 -2.35 2.25
CA ALA A 78 7.66 -2.02 3.14
C ALA A 78 8.61 -0.98 2.52
N GLN A 79 8.91 -1.10 1.23
CA GLN A 79 9.73 -0.14 0.48
C GLN A 79 9.08 1.24 0.36
N ALA A 80 7.75 1.31 0.43
CA ALA A 80 7.01 2.57 0.49
C ALA A 80 7.06 3.24 1.88
N GLY A 81 7.71 2.62 2.87
CA GLY A 81 7.98 3.19 4.19
C GLY A 81 7.02 2.75 5.31
N PHE A 82 6.15 1.78 5.03
CA PHE A 82 5.19 1.27 6.02
C PHE A 82 5.74 0.06 6.77
N LYS A 83 5.27 -0.15 8.00
CA LYS A 83 5.40 -1.44 8.67
C LYS A 83 4.36 -2.40 8.10
N THR A 84 4.70 -3.67 8.06
CA THR A 84 3.81 -4.72 7.55
C THR A 84 3.56 -5.77 8.61
N PHE A 85 2.38 -6.36 8.58
CA PHE A 85 2.10 -7.65 9.18
C PHE A 85 1.81 -8.65 8.07
N LEU A 86 2.53 -9.78 8.05
CA LEU A 86 2.40 -10.83 7.04
C LEU A 86 2.16 -12.18 7.74
N PRO A 87 1.00 -12.84 7.54
CA PRO A 87 0.58 -13.97 8.36
C PRO A 87 1.59 -15.09 8.51
N HIS A 88 2.27 -15.51 7.43
CA HIS A 88 3.24 -16.61 7.50
C HIS A 88 4.62 -16.21 8.04
N ARG A 89 4.92 -14.91 8.13
CA ARG A 89 6.17 -14.40 8.70
C ARG A 89 6.05 -14.15 10.19
N ASP A 90 4.92 -13.58 10.60
CA ASP A 90 4.76 -12.97 11.93
C ASP A 90 4.01 -13.87 12.91
N ASN A 91 3.64 -15.09 12.49
CA ASN A 91 3.04 -16.11 13.35
C ASN A 91 4.00 -17.26 13.68
N PRO A 92 3.74 -18.02 14.76
CA PRO A 92 4.44 -19.27 15.01
C PRO A 92 4.18 -20.30 13.90
N GLU A 93 4.98 -21.37 13.90
CA GLU A 93 4.75 -22.51 13.02
C GLU A 93 3.33 -23.08 13.25
N LYS A 94 2.65 -23.40 12.15
CA LYS A 94 1.29 -23.95 12.20
C LYS A 94 1.33 -25.41 12.63
N THR A 95 0.98 -25.64 13.89
CA THR A 95 0.80 -26.97 14.52
C THR A 95 -0.61 -27.04 15.10
N PRO A 96 -1.11 -28.23 15.50
CA PRO A 96 -2.42 -28.35 16.15
C PRO A 96 -2.58 -27.46 17.38
N ASP A 97 -1.50 -27.22 18.13
CA ASP A 97 -1.52 -26.45 19.38
C ASP A 97 -1.47 -24.93 19.14
N THR A 98 -0.97 -24.48 17.98
CA THR A 98 -0.82 -23.04 17.66
C THR A 98 -1.98 -22.47 16.83
N VAL A 99 -2.93 -23.29 16.37
CA VAL A 99 -4.04 -22.83 15.51
C VAL A 99 -4.82 -21.66 16.12
N GLN A 100 -5.14 -21.75 17.42
CA GLN A 100 -5.88 -20.71 18.11
C GLN A 100 -5.07 -19.41 18.24
N GLU A 101 -3.79 -19.52 18.59
CA GLU A 101 -2.88 -18.38 18.68
C GLU A 101 -2.73 -17.67 17.33
N ILE A 102 -2.56 -18.44 16.25
CA ILE A 102 -2.46 -17.89 14.89
C ILE A 102 -3.74 -17.13 14.51
N PHE A 103 -4.91 -17.70 14.81
CA PHE A 103 -6.18 -17.02 14.57
C PHE A 103 -6.26 -15.68 15.32
N GLU A 104 -5.93 -15.69 16.62
CA GLU A 104 -5.98 -14.49 17.47
C GLU A 104 -4.98 -13.44 17.01
N ASN A 105 -3.75 -13.84 16.70
CA ASN A 105 -2.72 -12.95 16.16
C ASN A 105 -3.17 -12.28 14.86
N ASN A 106 -3.76 -13.03 13.92
CA ASN A 106 -4.25 -12.45 12.66
C ASN A 106 -5.43 -11.50 12.88
N ARG A 107 -6.41 -11.91 13.70
CA ARG A 107 -7.56 -11.05 14.07
C ARG A 107 -7.10 -9.75 14.72
N ASP A 108 -6.17 -9.84 15.66
CA ASP A 108 -5.71 -8.69 16.45
C ASP A 108 -4.75 -7.80 15.64
N ALA A 109 -4.00 -8.38 14.70
CA ALA A 109 -3.24 -7.63 13.71
C ALA A 109 -4.16 -6.83 12.76
N ILE A 110 -5.27 -7.40 12.28
CA ILE A 110 -6.27 -6.65 11.48
C ILE A 110 -6.91 -5.53 12.32
N LEU A 111 -7.24 -5.82 13.58
CA LEU A 111 -7.83 -4.83 14.48
C LEU A 111 -6.90 -3.64 14.73
N SER A 112 -5.60 -3.89 14.86
CA SER A 112 -4.59 -2.85 15.13
C SER A 112 -4.01 -2.18 13.88
N ALA A 113 -4.13 -2.81 12.70
CA ALA A 113 -3.62 -2.25 11.45
C ALA A 113 -4.32 -0.94 11.04
N ASP A 114 -3.58 -0.07 10.37
CA ASP A 114 -4.07 1.19 9.82
C ASP A 114 -4.74 0.99 8.45
N LEU A 115 -4.31 -0.02 7.69
CA LEU A 115 -4.78 -0.35 6.34
C LEU A 115 -4.65 -1.86 6.09
N ILE A 116 -5.56 -2.40 5.28
CA ILE A 116 -5.45 -3.76 4.74
C ILE A 116 -5.03 -3.70 3.27
N VAL A 117 -4.05 -4.50 2.87
CA VAL A 117 -3.73 -4.75 1.47
C VAL A 117 -3.96 -6.23 1.18
N ALA A 118 -4.83 -6.55 0.23
CA ALA A 118 -5.23 -7.93 -0.05
C ALA A 118 -4.87 -8.39 -1.47
N ASN A 119 -4.16 -9.50 -1.58
CA ASN A 119 -3.99 -10.22 -2.84
C ASN A 119 -5.30 -10.92 -3.21
N LEU A 120 -5.93 -10.49 -4.31
CA LEU A 120 -7.20 -11.02 -4.78
C LEU A 120 -7.06 -12.03 -5.93
N ASN A 121 -5.83 -12.35 -6.33
CA ASN A 121 -5.59 -13.29 -7.43
C ASN A 121 -6.12 -14.68 -7.09
N GLY A 122 -6.72 -15.33 -8.09
CA GLY A 122 -7.36 -16.65 -7.96
C GLY A 122 -8.60 -16.75 -8.83
N ILE A 123 -9.14 -17.96 -9.00
CA ILE A 123 -10.47 -18.15 -9.62
C ILE A 123 -11.54 -17.54 -8.71
N THR A 124 -11.36 -17.72 -7.40
CA THR A 124 -12.11 -17.08 -6.33
C THR A 124 -11.10 -16.49 -5.35
N THR A 125 -11.50 -15.45 -4.63
CA THR A 125 -10.74 -14.99 -3.46
C THR A 125 -10.62 -16.15 -2.47
N ASP A 126 -9.41 -16.35 -1.95
CA ASP A 126 -9.12 -17.30 -0.87
C ASP A 126 -10.08 -17.09 0.32
N ASP A 127 -10.49 -18.17 0.97
CA ASP A 127 -11.53 -18.12 2.02
C ASP A 127 -11.00 -17.46 3.31
N GLY A 128 -9.73 -17.68 3.65
CA GLY A 128 -9.02 -16.95 4.71
C GLY A 128 -9.00 -15.46 4.43
N THR A 129 -8.50 -15.07 3.26
CA THR A 129 -8.45 -13.68 2.78
C THR A 129 -9.84 -13.03 2.77
N ALA A 130 -10.88 -13.78 2.36
CA ALA A 130 -12.26 -13.30 2.37
C ALA A 130 -12.79 -13.07 3.79
N TRP A 131 -12.46 -13.95 4.75
CA TRP A 131 -12.80 -13.76 6.16
C TRP A 131 -12.12 -12.51 6.74
N GLU A 132 -10.84 -12.32 6.44
CA GLU A 132 -10.04 -11.18 6.88
C GLU A 132 -10.63 -9.86 6.35
N LEU A 133 -10.97 -9.81 5.05
CA LEU A 133 -11.63 -8.66 4.44
C LEU A 133 -13.02 -8.39 5.00
N GLY A 134 -13.80 -9.43 5.28
CA GLY A 134 -15.11 -9.29 5.91
C GLY A 134 -15.01 -8.70 7.33
N TYR A 135 -14.04 -9.17 8.12
CA TYR A 135 -13.77 -8.65 9.45
C TYR A 135 -13.27 -7.19 9.40
N ALA A 136 -12.35 -6.88 8.49
CA ALA A 136 -11.86 -5.52 8.24
C ALA A 136 -12.99 -4.56 7.82
N ALA A 137 -13.90 -5.00 6.95
CA ALA A 137 -15.06 -4.23 6.52
C ALA A 137 -16.02 -3.93 7.68
N ALA A 138 -16.27 -4.91 8.55
CA ALA A 138 -17.08 -4.72 9.76
C ALA A 138 -16.46 -3.68 10.72
N LEU A 139 -15.13 -3.59 10.74
CA LEU A 139 -14.37 -2.61 11.51
C LEU A 139 -14.19 -1.26 10.78
N GLN A 140 -14.71 -1.11 9.55
CA GLN A 140 -14.50 0.06 8.68
C GLN A 140 -13.02 0.38 8.45
N LYS A 141 -12.17 -0.65 8.38
CA LYS A 141 -10.75 -0.48 8.07
C LYS A 141 -10.60 -0.11 6.59
N PRO A 142 -9.77 0.89 6.27
CA PRO A 142 -9.49 1.18 4.89
C PRO A 142 -8.76 -0.01 4.25
N SER A 143 -9.03 -0.29 2.98
CA SER A 143 -8.52 -1.47 2.32
C SER A 143 -8.31 -1.31 0.81
N ILE A 144 -7.20 -1.89 0.34
CA ILE A 144 -6.81 -1.89 -1.07
C ILE A 144 -6.65 -3.35 -1.53
N GLY A 145 -7.39 -3.74 -2.56
CA GLY A 145 -7.21 -5.03 -3.21
C GLY A 145 -6.25 -4.93 -4.39
N ILE A 146 -5.31 -5.87 -4.52
CA ILE A 146 -4.51 -6.03 -5.74
C ILE A 146 -5.00 -7.24 -6.53
N PHE A 147 -5.37 -7.01 -7.78
CA PHE A 147 -5.83 -8.05 -8.70
C PHE A 147 -5.10 -7.90 -10.04
N THR A 148 -4.09 -8.73 -10.27
CA THR A 148 -3.25 -8.69 -11.47
C THR A 148 -3.63 -9.77 -12.49
N ASP A 149 -4.62 -10.60 -12.18
CA ASP A 149 -5.12 -11.59 -13.11
C ASP A 149 -5.72 -10.93 -14.37
N TRP A 150 -5.09 -11.21 -15.51
CA TRP A 150 -5.43 -10.66 -16.81
C TRP A 150 -6.62 -11.36 -17.45
N ARG A 151 -7.15 -12.44 -16.84
CA ARG A 151 -8.42 -13.08 -17.21
C ARG A 151 -9.57 -12.15 -16.83
N ALA A 152 -9.56 -10.96 -17.42
CA ALA A 152 -10.63 -10.01 -17.33
C ALA A 152 -11.83 -10.59 -18.07
N ARG A 153 -12.85 -10.86 -17.27
CA ARG A 153 -14.25 -10.68 -17.62
C ARG A 153 -14.44 -9.24 -18.16
N PHE A 154 -15.25 -9.09 -19.21
CA PHE A 154 -15.34 -7.89 -20.07
C PHE A 154 -15.53 -6.57 -19.28
N GLU A 155 -15.30 -5.40 -19.90
CA GLU A 155 -15.56 -4.11 -19.25
C GLU A 155 -16.97 -4.06 -18.63
N GLY A 156 -17.04 -3.71 -17.34
CA GLY A 156 -18.30 -3.69 -16.57
C GLY A 156 -18.64 -4.98 -15.83
N GLU A 157 -17.84 -6.04 -15.98
CA GLU A 157 -18.06 -7.31 -15.26
C GLU A 157 -17.42 -7.33 -13.86
N GLU A 158 -18.03 -8.14 -13.01
CA GLU A 158 -17.59 -8.41 -11.64
C GLU A 158 -16.21 -9.10 -11.65
N ILE A 159 -15.18 -8.35 -11.23
CA ILE A 159 -13.77 -8.80 -11.24
C ILE A 159 -13.52 -9.85 -10.15
N VAL A 160 -14.12 -9.61 -8.98
CA VAL A 160 -14.18 -10.51 -7.82
C VAL A 160 -15.59 -10.43 -7.25
N ASN A 161 -15.97 -11.41 -6.42
CA ASN A 161 -17.29 -11.47 -5.81
C ASN A 161 -17.73 -10.10 -5.22
N LEU A 162 -19.01 -9.74 -5.36
CA LEU A 162 -19.56 -8.45 -4.99
C LEU A 162 -19.35 -8.13 -3.51
N MET A 163 -19.37 -9.14 -2.65
CA MET A 163 -19.12 -8.94 -1.22
C MET A 163 -17.68 -8.50 -0.97
N ILE A 164 -16.72 -9.03 -1.75
CA ILE A 164 -15.31 -8.65 -1.68
C ILE A 164 -15.10 -7.27 -2.29
N SER A 165 -15.58 -7.03 -3.50
CA SER A 165 -15.38 -5.74 -4.18
C SER A 165 -16.03 -4.56 -3.45
N ARG A 166 -17.15 -4.78 -2.75
CA ARG A 166 -17.82 -3.77 -1.93
C ARG A 166 -17.24 -3.60 -0.53
N SER A 167 -16.37 -4.52 -0.11
CA SER A 167 -15.64 -4.42 1.17
C SER A 167 -14.33 -3.62 1.04
N LEU A 168 -13.92 -3.29 -0.19
CA LEU A 168 -12.67 -2.60 -0.50
C LEU A 168 -12.92 -1.14 -0.91
N ASP A 169 -12.00 -0.24 -0.54
CA ASP A 169 -12.05 1.16 -1.00
C ASP A 169 -11.54 1.31 -2.43
N ARG A 170 -10.53 0.51 -2.80
CA ARG A 170 -9.91 0.54 -4.13
C ARG A 170 -9.41 -0.84 -4.54
N ILE A 171 -9.51 -1.13 -5.84
CA ILE A 171 -8.83 -2.27 -6.47
C ILE A 171 -7.79 -1.71 -7.45
N VAL A 172 -6.56 -2.21 -7.37
CA VAL A 172 -5.44 -1.88 -8.25
C VAL A 172 -5.01 -3.08 -9.08
N ARG A 173 -4.40 -2.81 -10.24
CA ARG A 173 -4.03 -3.82 -11.25
C ARG A 173 -2.53 -4.06 -11.37
N SER A 174 -1.72 -3.37 -10.59
CA SER A 174 -0.26 -3.52 -10.58
C SER A 174 0.36 -3.08 -9.26
N LEU A 175 1.64 -3.43 -9.05
CA LEU A 175 2.41 -2.94 -7.90
C LEU A 175 2.66 -1.43 -7.98
N ASP A 176 2.81 -0.86 -9.18
CA ASP A 176 2.98 0.59 -9.36
C ASP A 176 1.71 1.35 -8.95
N GLU A 177 0.53 0.84 -9.33
CA GLU A 177 -0.75 1.38 -8.87
C GLU A 177 -0.95 1.20 -7.37
N LEU A 178 -0.49 0.08 -6.79
CA LEU A 178 -0.49 -0.11 -5.34
C LEU A 178 0.34 0.98 -4.65
N VAL A 179 1.56 1.25 -5.12
CA VAL A 179 2.41 2.31 -4.56
C VAL A 179 1.74 3.68 -4.67
N ALA A 180 1.15 4.01 -5.83
CA ALA A 180 0.42 5.26 -6.01
C ALA A 180 -0.75 5.38 -5.00
N ALA A 181 -1.53 4.31 -4.84
CA ALA A 181 -2.65 4.28 -3.90
C ALA A 181 -2.21 4.41 -2.44
N LEU A 182 -1.09 3.80 -2.05
CA LEU A 182 -0.51 3.94 -0.72
C LEU A 182 -0.06 5.37 -0.43
N ILE A 183 0.56 6.04 -1.40
CA ILE A 183 0.98 7.44 -1.29
C ILE A 183 -0.24 8.34 -1.12
N GLU A 184 -1.27 8.17 -1.96
CA GLU A 184 -2.53 8.93 -1.88
C GLU A 184 -3.21 8.73 -0.51
N TRP A 185 -3.32 7.48 -0.05
CA TRP A 185 -3.89 7.16 1.26
C TRP A 185 -3.09 7.79 2.40
N ASN A 186 -1.76 7.81 2.30
CA ASN A 186 -0.91 8.37 3.34
C ASN A 186 -1.06 9.89 3.45
N ILE A 187 -1.11 10.59 2.31
CA ILE A 187 -1.29 12.05 2.24
C ILE A 187 -2.69 12.46 2.71
N GLY A 188 -3.74 11.72 2.33
CA GLY A 188 -5.13 12.05 2.68
C GLY A 188 -5.49 11.89 4.17
N LYS A 189 -4.53 11.51 5.01
CA LYS A 189 -4.68 11.34 6.47
C LYS A 189 -3.85 12.34 7.29
N GLU A 190 -3.09 13.22 6.64
CA GLU A 190 -2.49 14.42 7.25
C GLU A 190 -3.50 15.59 7.24
#